data_AF-A0A3E0MH90-F1
#
_entry.id   AF-A0A3E0MH90-F1
#
_cell.length_a   1.000
_cell.length_b   1.000
_cell.length_c   1.000
_cell.angle_alpha   90.00
_cell.angle_beta   90.00
_cell.angle_gamma   90.00
#
_symmetry.space_group_name_H-M   'P 1'
#
loop_
_entity.id
_entity.type
_entity.pdbx_description
1 polymer ?
#
loop_
_entity_poly.entity_id
_entity_poly.type
_entity_poly.pdbx_seq_one_letter_code
_entity_poly.pdbx_strand_id
1 'polypeptide(L)'
;MKGGRGDQTPLIKGGVRGDQTPLIKGGVRGDQTPLIKGGRGDQTPLIKGGRGDQTPLIKGGRGDQTPLIKGGRGDQTPLIKGGVRGDQTPLIKGGVRGDQTPLIKGGRGDQTPLIKGG
;
A
#
# COMPACT_ATOMS: atom_id res chain seq x y z
N MET A 1 -13.81 -9.01 5.77
CA MET A 1 -14.16 -8.05 6.84
C MET A 1 -15.37 -7.24 6.40
N LYS A 2 -16.52 -7.37 7.08
CA LYS A 2 -17.68 -6.48 6.89
C LYS A 2 -17.25 -5.07 7.32
N GLY A 3 -17.58 -4.06 6.51
CA GLY A 3 -17.14 -2.69 6.73
C GLY A 3 -17.66 -2.13 8.04
N GLY A 4 -16.78 -2.06 9.03
CA GLY A 4 -17.03 -1.41 10.31
C GLY A 4 -17.02 0.11 10.13
N ARG A 5 -17.79 0.80 10.97
CA ARG A 5 -17.63 2.24 11.22
C ARG A 5 -16.47 2.37 12.22
N GLY A 6 -15.44 3.14 11.87
CA GLY A 6 -14.32 3.45 12.76
C GLY A 6 -12.95 3.19 12.14
N ASP A 7 -11.91 3.66 12.81
CA ASP A 7 -10.54 3.64 12.28
C ASP A 7 -9.93 2.23 12.35
N GLN A 8 -9.16 1.85 11.34
CA GLN A 8 -8.65 0.49 11.20
C GLN A 8 -7.17 0.43 10.83
N THR A 9 -6.44 -0.46 11.49
CA THR A 9 -4.99 -0.70 11.27
C THR A 9 -4.71 -2.18 10.92
N PRO A 10 -5.24 -2.70 9.79
CA PRO A 10 -5.03 -4.09 9.41
C PRO A 10 -3.54 -4.36 9.16
N LEU A 11 -3.01 -5.46 9.71
CA LEU A 11 -1.61 -5.84 9.64
C LEU A 11 -1.42 -7.16 8.87
N ILE A 12 -0.60 -7.14 7.83
CA ILE A 12 -0.12 -8.34 7.13
C ILE A 12 1.41 -8.41 7.22
N LYS A 13 1.93 -9.54 7.71
CA LYS A 13 3.35 -9.87 7.70
C LYS A 13 3.61 -10.93 6.63
N GLY A 14 4.56 -10.64 5.74
CA GLY A 14 5.03 -11.55 4.73
C GLY A 14 5.81 -12.72 5.30
N GLY A 15 5.85 -13.82 4.55
CA GLY A 15 6.54 -15.06 4.91
C GLY A 15 8.05 -15.00 4.62
N VAL A 16 8.78 -16.04 5.02
CA VAL A 16 10.26 -16.07 4.91
C VAL A 16 10.73 -16.27 3.46
N ARG A 17 9.91 -16.86 2.58
CA ARG A 17 10.16 -17.08 1.13
C ARG A 17 8.85 -17.14 0.33
N GLY A 18 8.94 -16.81 -0.95
CA GLY A 18 7.89 -16.98 -1.96
C GLY A 18 7.17 -15.68 -2.31
N ASP A 19 6.54 -15.67 -3.47
CA ASP A 19 5.83 -14.49 -3.97
C ASP A 19 4.49 -14.33 -3.25
N GLN A 20 4.12 -13.08 -2.95
CA GLN A 20 2.95 -12.80 -2.12
C GLN A 20 2.10 -11.65 -2.64
N THR A 21 0.79 -11.81 -2.53
CA THR A 21 -0.21 -10.80 -2.90
C THR A 21 -1.11 -10.43 -1.71
N PRO A 22 -0.57 -9.80 -0.64
CA PRO A 22 -1.37 -9.35 0.50
C PRO A 22 -2.55 -8.48 0.05
N LEU A 23 -3.78 -8.81 0.45
CA LEU A 23 -4.97 -8.03 0.10
C LEU A 23 -5.60 -7.39 1.34
N ILE A 24 -5.72 -6.06 1.32
CA ILE A 24 -6.45 -5.28 2.32
C ILE A 24 -7.56 -4.50 1.62
N LYS A 25 -8.79 -4.72 2.08
CA LYS A 25 -9.98 -4.03 1.60
C LYS A 25 -10.55 -3.17 2.71
N GLY A 26 -10.65 -1.87 2.44
CA GLY A 26 -11.15 -0.89 3.37
C GLY A 26 -12.64 -1.04 3.70
N GLY A 27 -13.01 -0.55 4.89
CA GLY A 27 -14.39 -0.46 5.33
C GLY A 27 -15.17 0.62 4.58
N VAL A 28 -16.47 0.76 4.89
CA VAL A 28 -17.34 1.75 4.20
C VAL A 28 -17.05 3.18 4.69
N ARG A 29 -16.64 3.36 5.96
CA ARG A 29 -16.36 4.67 6.57
C ARG A 29 -15.33 4.57 7.71
N GLY A 30 -14.37 5.51 7.76
CA GLY A 30 -13.37 5.65 8.81
C GLY A 30 -11.95 5.67 8.25
N ASP A 31 -10.99 6.16 9.03
CA ASP A 31 -9.62 6.31 8.58
C ASP A 31 -8.87 4.98 8.65
N GLN A 32 -7.91 4.76 7.76
CA GLN A 32 -7.23 3.48 7.68
C GLN A 32 -5.72 3.61 7.56
N THR A 33 -5.02 2.80 8.35
CA THR A 33 -3.55 2.67 8.30
C THR A 33 -3.16 1.21 8.07
N PRO A 34 -3.36 0.65 6.87
CA PRO A 34 -2.91 -0.70 6.54
C PRO A 34 -1.39 -0.82 6.70
N LEU A 35 -0.95 -1.88 7.40
CA LEU A 35 0.47 -2.17 7.62
C LEU A 35 0.85 -3.45 6.88
N ILE A 36 1.79 -3.36 5.94
CA ILE A 36 2.29 -4.53 5.20
C ILE A 36 3.81 -4.57 5.33
N LYS A 37 4.31 -5.68 5.87
CA LYS A 37 5.75 -5.94 6.01
C LYS A 37 6.16 -7.09 5.10
N GLY A 38 7.09 -6.84 4.20
CA GLY A 38 7.55 -7.78 3.20
C GLY A 38 8.55 -8.80 3.70
N GLY A 39 8.56 -9.93 2.98
CA GLY A 39 9.42 -11.09 3.19
C GLY A 39 10.52 -11.22 2.15
N ARG A 40 10.90 -12.46 1.82
CA ARG A 40 11.81 -12.75 0.69
C ARG A 40 10.97 -13.27 -0.49
N GLY A 41 11.16 -12.73 -1.68
CA GLY A 41 10.32 -13.01 -2.86
C GLY A 41 9.57 -11.75 -3.31
N ASP A 42 8.92 -11.84 -4.47
CA ASP A 42 8.27 -10.69 -5.07
C ASP A 42 6.92 -10.42 -4.39
N GLN A 43 6.56 -9.16 -4.28
CA GLN A 43 5.35 -8.77 -3.57
C GLN A 43 4.49 -7.78 -4.33
N THR A 44 3.20 -8.09 -4.39
CA THR A 44 2.18 -7.20 -4.97
C THR A 44 1.09 -6.91 -3.93
N PRO A 45 1.36 -6.09 -2.91
CA PRO A 45 0.34 -5.66 -1.96
C PRO A 45 -0.82 -4.95 -2.67
N LEU A 46 -2.04 -5.38 -2.41
CA LEU A 46 -3.27 -4.79 -2.96
C LEU A 46 -4.03 -4.09 -1.84
N ILE A 47 -4.20 -2.77 -1.95
CA ILE A 47 -4.91 -1.97 -0.96
C ILE A 47 -6.02 -1.19 -1.67
N LYS A 48 -7.26 -1.40 -1.22
CA LYS A 48 -8.43 -0.68 -1.74
C LYS A 48 -9.10 0.12 -0.65
N GLY A 49 -9.25 1.43 -0.85
CA GLY A 49 -9.90 2.34 0.08
C GLY A 49 -11.41 2.43 -0.01
N GLY A 50 -11.98 2.91 1.10
CA GLY A 50 -13.39 3.26 1.27
C GLY A 50 -13.59 4.78 1.43
N ARG A 51 -14.48 5.20 2.32
CA ARG A 51 -14.65 6.63 2.66
C ARG A 51 -13.86 6.94 3.96
N GLY A 52 -13.01 7.95 3.94
CA GLY A 52 -12.07 8.29 5.01
C GLY A 52 -10.63 8.36 4.49
N ASP A 53 -9.73 8.88 5.31
CA ASP A 53 -8.35 9.08 4.94
C ASP A 53 -7.56 7.78 5.03
N GLN A 54 -6.55 7.63 4.18
CA GLN A 54 -5.75 6.41 4.12
C GLN A 54 -4.25 6.68 4.14
N THR A 55 -3.58 5.99 5.07
CA THR A 55 -2.12 6.03 5.20
C THR A 55 -1.54 4.62 5.15
N PRO A 56 -1.54 3.94 3.98
CA PRO A 56 -0.89 2.65 3.85
C PRO A 56 0.61 2.72 4.16
N LEU A 57 1.09 1.87 5.06
CA LEU A 57 2.51 1.71 5.35
C LEU A 57 2.99 0.38 4.78
N ILE A 58 3.82 0.43 3.75
CA ILE A 58 4.37 -0.75 3.08
C ILE A 58 5.88 -0.74 3.23
N LYS A 59 6.43 -1.80 3.82
CA LYS A 59 7.86 -1.99 3.99
C LYS A 59 8.32 -3.23 3.24
N GLY A 60 9.24 -3.08 2.29
CA GLY A 60 9.82 -4.16 1.52
C GLY A 60 10.84 -5.02 2.24
N GLY A 61 11.03 -6.22 1.69
CA GLY A 61 12.02 -7.19 2.14
C GLY A 61 13.13 -7.41 1.11
N ARG A 62 13.25 -8.60 0.52
CA ARG A 62 14.14 -8.81 -0.66
C ARG A 62 13.32 -9.39 -1.80
N GLY A 63 13.48 -8.86 -3.00
CA GLY A 63 12.64 -9.15 -4.16
C GLY A 63 11.91 -7.90 -4.62
N ASP A 64 11.26 -8.01 -5.76
CA ASP A 64 10.62 -6.88 -6.42
C ASP A 64 9.30 -6.56 -5.74
N GLN A 65 8.91 -5.28 -5.77
CA GLN A 65 7.70 -4.80 -5.13
C GLN A 65 6.86 -3.94 -6.06
N THR A 66 5.60 -4.35 -6.20
CA THR A 66 4.60 -3.64 -6.99
C THR A 66 3.35 -3.37 -6.16
N PRO A 67 3.39 -2.47 -5.15
CA PRO A 67 2.19 -2.09 -4.42
C PRO A 67 1.14 -1.48 -5.35
N LEU A 68 -0.09 -1.99 -5.30
CA LEU A 68 -1.25 -1.42 -5.97
C LEU A 68 -2.17 -0.79 -4.93
N ILE A 69 -2.25 0.53 -4.92
CA ILE A 69 -3.05 1.30 -3.96
C ILE A 69 -4.13 2.07 -4.73
N LYS A 70 -5.39 1.80 -4.40
CA LYS A 70 -6.54 2.48 -4.99
C LYS A 70 -7.34 3.21 -3.91
N GLY A 71 -7.40 4.53 -4.02
CA GLY A 71 -8.20 5.40 -3.15
C GLY A 71 -9.69 5.32 -3.37
N GLY A 72 -10.42 5.78 -2.35
CA GLY A 72 -11.87 5.88 -2.32
C GLY A 72 -12.35 7.33 -2.28
N ARG A 73 -12.89 7.79 -1.14
CA ARG A 73 -13.23 9.22 -0.91
C ARG A 73 -12.55 9.67 0.38
N GLY A 74 -11.57 10.56 0.29
CA GLY A 74 -10.69 10.96 1.39
C GLY A 74 -9.25 11.07 0.89
N ASP A 75 -8.39 11.65 1.71
CA ASP A 75 -7.00 11.90 1.37
C ASP A 75 -6.19 10.61 1.43
N GLN A 76 -5.13 10.55 0.64
CA GLN A 76 -4.22 9.41 0.63
C GLN A 76 -2.76 9.82 0.79
N THR A 77 -2.11 9.23 1.78
CA THR A 77 -0.69 9.41 2.05
C THR A 77 0.02 8.05 2.14
N PRO A 78 0.16 7.29 1.04
CA PRO A 78 0.92 6.05 1.07
C PRO A 78 2.38 6.29 1.42
N LEU A 79 2.88 5.56 2.43
CA LEU A 79 4.30 5.52 2.77
C LEU A 79 4.87 4.16 2.33
N ILE A 80 5.65 4.17 1.26
CA ILE A 80 6.23 2.96 0.68
C ILE A 80 7.74 3.01 0.82
N LYS A 81 8.28 2.05 1.56
CA LYS A 81 9.72 1.89 1.76
C LYS A 81 10.18 0.60 1.12
N GLY A 82 11.03 0.71 0.10
CA GLY A 82 11.67 -0.38 -0.59
C GLY A 82 12.51 -1.27 0.32
N GLY A 83 12.72 -2.49 -0.16
CA GLY A 83 13.47 -3.53 0.51
C GLY A 83 14.98 -3.33 0.49
N VAL A 84 15.72 -4.37 0.88
CA VAL A 84 17.19 -4.38 0.87
C VAL A 84 17.73 -4.53 -0.56
N ARG A 85 16.99 -5.23 -1.43
CA ARG A 85 17.30 -5.49 -2.85
C ARG A 85 16.01 -5.78 -3.62
N GLY A 86 15.95 -5.33 -4.87
CA GLY A 86 14.81 -5.54 -5.79
C GLY A 86 14.24 -4.22 -6.26
N ASP A 87 13.55 -4.26 -7.40
CA ASP A 87 12.95 -3.10 -8.03
C ASP A 87 11.62 -2.73 -7.38
N GLN A 88 11.24 -1.46 -7.49
CA GLN A 88 10.02 -0.95 -6.89
C GLN A 88 9.18 -0.15 -7.89
N THR A 89 7.98 -0.64 -8.14
CA THR A 89 7.04 -0.05 -9.11
C THR A 89 5.68 0.16 -8.45
N PRO A 90 5.55 1.09 -7.49
CA PRO A 90 4.26 1.34 -6.85
C PRO A 90 3.31 2.01 -7.84
N LEU A 91 2.08 1.48 -7.93
CA LEU A 91 0.98 2.09 -8.66
C LEU A 91 -0.04 2.64 -7.66
N ILE A 92 -0.19 3.95 -7.66
CA ILE A 92 -1.04 4.68 -6.73
C ILE A 92 -2.08 5.45 -7.53
N LYS A 93 -3.35 5.13 -7.30
CA LYS A 93 -4.48 5.78 -7.97
C LYS A 93 -5.39 6.47 -6.97
N GLY A 94 -5.59 7.77 -7.17
CA GLY A 94 -6.45 8.63 -6.38
C GLY A 94 -7.92 8.22 -6.39
N GLY A 95 -8.57 8.59 -5.29
CA GLY A 95 -10.01 8.56 -5.16
C GLY A 95 -10.69 9.72 -5.90
N VAL A 96 -12.02 9.70 -5.99
CA VAL A 96 -12.79 10.74 -6.71
C VAL A 96 -12.80 12.09 -5.96
N ARG A 97 -12.43 12.09 -4.68
CA ARG A 97 -12.31 13.27 -3.81
C ARG A 97 -11.20 13.01 -2.81
N GLY A 98 -10.26 13.94 -2.68
CA GLY A 98 -9.13 13.89 -1.74
C GLY A 98 -7.78 14.03 -2.44
N ASP A 99 -6.82 14.56 -1.69
CA ASP A 99 -5.46 14.81 -2.16
C ASP A 99 -4.61 13.54 -2.08
N GLN A 100 -3.53 13.52 -2.86
CA GLN A 100 -2.55 12.44 -2.84
C GLN A 100 -1.17 12.96 -2.53
N THR A 101 -0.58 12.42 -1.47
CA THR A 101 0.76 12.78 -1.00
C THR A 101 1.61 11.52 -0.76
N PRO A 102 1.89 10.73 -1.81
CA PRO A 102 2.68 9.52 -1.65
C PRO A 102 4.14 9.85 -1.30
N LEU A 103 4.67 9.16 -0.29
CA LEU A 103 6.09 9.18 0.04
C LEU A 103 6.69 7.82 -0.29
N ILE A 104 7.64 7.82 -1.22
CA ILE A 104 8.23 6.60 -1.76
C ILE A 104 9.74 6.68 -1.56
N LYS A 105 10.28 5.71 -0.81
CA LYS A 105 11.71 5.62 -0.53
C LYS A 105 12.26 4.29 -1.04
N GLY A 106 13.30 4.36 -1.89
CA GLY A 106 13.90 3.19 -2.50
C GLY A 106 14.79 2.33 -1.62
N GLY A 107 14.94 1.09 -2.08
CA GLY A 107 15.98 0.16 -1.67
C GLY A 107 17.17 0.16 -2.62
N ARG A 108 17.92 -0.94 -2.68
CA ARG A 108 18.89 -1.18 -3.76
C ARG A 108 18.17 -1.82 -4.95
N GLY A 109 17.85 -1.02 -5.96
CA GLY A 109 17.11 -1.40 -7.15
C GLY A 109 16.46 -0.17 -7.79
N ASP A 110 15.84 -0.36 -8.94
CA ASP A 110 15.23 0.74 -9.68
C ASP A 110 13.88 1.14 -9.07
N GLN A 111 13.51 2.41 -9.27
CA GLN A 111 12.26 2.96 -8.80
C GLN A 111 11.47 3.59 -9.93
N THR A 112 10.27 3.07 -10.15
CA THR A 112 9.38 3.52 -11.23
C THR A 112 7.96 3.77 -10.67
N PRO A 113 7.78 4.80 -9.82
CA PRO A 113 6.46 5.10 -9.27
C PRO A 113 5.51 5.63 -10.33
N LEU A 114 4.30 5.09 -10.36
CA LEU A 114 3.20 5.58 -11.19
C LEU A 114 2.08 6.11 -10.30
N ILE A 115 1.93 7.43 -10.28
CA ILE A 115 0.94 8.12 -9.44
C ILE A 115 -0.06 8.81 -10.36
N LYS A 116 -1.34 8.47 -10.20
CA LYS A 116 -2.44 9.09 -10.94
C LYS A 116 -3.43 9.71 -9.97
N GLY A 117 -3.57 11.04 -10.07
CA GLY A 117 -4.58 11.81 -9.35
C GLY A 117 -6.02 11.40 -9.69
N GLY A 118 -6.93 11.82 -8.81
CA GLY A 118 -8.38 11.65 -8.91
C GLY A 118 -9.04 12.60 -9.88
#